data_AF-A0A9D6SSH2-F1
#
_entry.id   AF-A0A9D6SSH2-F1
#
_cell.length_a   1.000
_cell.length_b   1.000
_cell.length_c   1.000
_cell.angle_alpha   90.00
_cell.angle_beta   90.00
_cell.angle_gamma   90.00
#
_symmetry.space_group_name_H-M   'P 1'
#
loop_
_entity.id
_entity.type
_entity.pdbx_description
1 polymer ?
#
loop_
_entity_poly.entity_id
_entity_poly.type
_entity_poly.pdbx_seq_one_letter_code
_entity_poly.pdbx_strand_id
1 'polypeptide(L)'
;MAWGPHYDYHAVWMKRWEAMKADGGKVATSHFQLPWVLGVPDMETAMEKLKKFTLAGVAERITCPMLVYWGEEDKLTPREAAHQLYSAVGSRDKTLKIFATGEGGAEHCQVDNRQVGTDYIADWLAARL
;
A
#
# COMPACT_ATOMS: atom_id res chain seq x y z
N MET A 1 3.67 10.83 -3.91
CA MET A 1 4.01 9.46 -4.35
C MET A 1 3.53 8.46 -3.32
N ALA A 2 3.05 7.29 -3.73
CA ALA A 2 2.67 6.19 -2.85
C ALA A 2 3.47 4.92 -3.18
N TRP A 3 4.34 4.51 -2.25
CA TRP A 3 5.16 3.30 -2.31
C TRP A 3 4.58 2.24 -1.38
N GLY A 4 4.07 1.12 -1.92
CA GLY A 4 3.24 0.20 -1.14
C GLY A 4 1.86 0.81 -0.82
N PRO A 5 1.05 1.15 -1.85
CA PRO A 5 -0.14 1.96 -1.70
C PRO A 5 -1.27 1.26 -0.93
N HIS A 6 -1.99 2.03 -0.12
CA HIS A 6 -3.24 1.63 0.51
C HIS A 6 -4.30 2.70 0.28
N TYR A 7 -5.51 2.28 -0.10
CA TYR A 7 -6.69 3.14 -0.10
C TYR A 7 -7.51 2.96 1.18
N ASP A 8 -7.81 1.71 1.54
CA ASP A 8 -8.47 1.32 2.77
C ASP A 8 -7.59 0.31 3.52
N TYR A 9 -6.93 0.77 4.58
CA TYR A 9 -6.01 -0.06 5.34
C TYR A 9 -6.75 -1.04 6.26
N HIS A 10 -7.95 -0.67 6.73
CA HIS A 10 -8.81 -1.55 7.50
C HIS A 10 -9.25 -2.77 6.69
N ALA A 11 -9.68 -2.56 5.45
CA ALA A 11 -10.09 -3.66 4.57
C ALA A 11 -8.94 -4.64 4.29
N VAL A 12 -7.70 -4.14 4.14
CA VAL A 12 -6.52 -5.00 3.99
C VAL A 12 -6.26 -5.80 5.28
N TRP A 13 -6.34 -5.14 6.44
CA TRP A 13 -6.13 -5.81 7.72
C TRP A 13 -7.24 -6.79 8.09
N MET A 14 -8.49 -6.57 7.68
CA MET A 14 -9.59 -7.52 7.84
C MET A 14 -9.23 -8.85 7.18
N LYS A 15 -8.84 -8.83 5.89
CA LYS A 15 -8.41 -10.03 5.15
C LYS A 15 -7.20 -10.68 5.81
N ARG A 16 -6.24 -9.87 6.25
CA ARG A 16 -5.01 -10.34 6.91
C ARG A 16 -5.31 -11.01 8.25
N TRP A 17 -6.21 -10.45 9.05
CA TRP A 17 -6.59 -10.97 10.35
C TRP A 17 -7.36 -12.28 10.24
N GLU A 18 -8.28 -12.40 9.27
CA GLU A 18 -8.93 -13.67 8.96
C GLU A 18 -7.91 -14.74 8.55
N ALA A 19 -6.96 -14.41 7.67
CA ALA A 19 -5.89 -15.33 7.27
C ALA A 19 -5.02 -15.76 8.46
N MET A 20 -4.69 -14.83 9.36
CA MET A 20 -3.89 -15.10 10.55
C MET A 20 -4.59 -16.01 11.56
N LYS A 21 -5.91 -15.83 11.74
CA LYS A 21 -6.73 -16.72 12.58
C LYS A 21 -6.79 -18.14 12.01
N ALA A 22 -6.81 -18.28 10.68
CA ALA A 22 -6.84 -19.58 10.01
C ALA A 22 -5.48 -20.29 10.06
N ASP A 23 -4.39 -19.56 9.79
CA ASP A 23 -3.02 -20.09 9.77
C ASP A 23 -2.01 -18.95 9.98
N GLY A 24 -1.58 -18.76 11.23
CA GLY A 24 -0.67 -17.69 11.61
C GLY A 24 0.68 -17.71 10.90
N GLY A 25 1.12 -18.86 10.37
CA GLY A 25 2.38 -19.01 9.63
C GLY A 25 2.33 -18.49 8.19
N LYS A 26 1.14 -18.21 7.65
CA LYS A 26 0.94 -17.76 6.25
C LYS A 26 0.87 -16.25 6.08
N VAL A 27 0.98 -15.49 7.16
CA VAL A 27 0.95 -14.03 7.13
C VAL A 27 2.32 -13.49 7.50
N ALA A 28 2.83 -12.54 6.70
CA ALA A 28 4.15 -11.94 6.89
C ALA A 28 4.25 -10.95 8.08
N THR A 29 3.23 -10.87 8.94
CA THR A 29 3.16 -9.94 10.08
C THR A 29 2.70 -10.66 11.34
N SER A 30 3.21 -10.25 12.49
CA SER A 30 2.83 -10.84 13.79
C SER A 30 1.50 -10.27 14.33
N HIS A 31 0.74 -11.08 15.07
CA HIS A 31 -0.53 -10.68 15.71
C HIS A 31 -0.38 -9.51 16.70
N PHE A 32 0.80 -9.36 17.33
CA PHE A 32 1.05 -8.27 18.27
C PHE A 32 1.47 -6.96 17.59
N GLN A 33 1.87 -7.00 16.31
CA GLN A 33 2.50 -5.86 15.66
C GLN A 33 1.55 -4.69 15.47
N LEU A 34 0.32 -4.94 15.01
CA LEU A 34 -0.67 -3.88 14.81
C LEU A 34 -1.11 -3.20 16.13
N PRO A 35 -1.45 -3.95 17.21
CA PRO A 35 -1.77 -3.35 18.51
C PRO A 35 -0.61 -2.55 19.07
N TRP A 36 0.62 -3.06 18.94
CA TRP A 36 1.84 -2.37 19.36
C TRP A 36 2.03 -1.04 18.62
N VAL A 37 1.94 -1.02 17.28
CA VAL A 37 2.05 0.21 16.47
C VAL A 37 0.96 1.22 16.83
N LEU A 38 -0.28 0.74 17.06
CA LEU A 38 -1.41 1.61 17.35
C LEU A 38 -1.52 2.05 18.82
N GLY A 39 -0.68 1.50 19.71
CA GLY A 39 -0.70 1.78 21.14
C GLY A 39 -1.98 1.32 21.84
N VAL A 40 -2.51 0.17 21.44
CA VAL A 40 -3.77 -0.40 21.95
C VAL A 40 -3.53 -1.82 22.49
N PRO A 41 -4.38 -2.31 23.41
CA PRO A 41 -4.10 -3.55 24.14
C PRO A 41 -4.15 -4.81 23.28
N ASP A 42 -4.98 -4.84 22.23
CA ASP A 42 -5.28 -6.06 21.49
C ASP A 42 -5.69 -5.79 20.03
N MET A 43 -5.81 -6.88 19.26
CA MET A 43 -6.19 -6.85 17.86
C MET A 43 -7.62 -6.33 17.63
N GLU A 44 -8.55 -6.58 18.53
CA GLU A 44 -9.94 -6.12 18.37
C GLU A 44 -10.01 -4.58 18.44
N THR A 45 -9.37 -4.00 19.46
CA THR A 45 -9.24 -2.55 19.61
C THR A 45 -8.46 -1.93 18.46
N ALA A 46 -7.43 -2.62 17.97
CA ALA A 46 -6.66 -2.20 16.80
C ALA A 46 -7.52 -2.16 15.53
N MET A 47 -8.32 -3.20 15.27
CA MET A 47 -9.23 -3.28 14.13
C MET A 47 -10.31 -2.20 14.18
N GLU A 48 -10.87 -1.92 15.37
CA GLU A 48 -11.82 -0.81 15.54
C GLU A 48 -11.20 0.54 15.18
N LYS A 49 -9.98 0.81 15.68
CA LYS A 49 -9.25 2.04 15.37
C LYS A 49 -8.93 2.16 13.88
N LEU A 50 -8.60 1.04 13.23
CA LEU A 50 -8.32 1.00 11.79
C LEU A 50 -9.49 1.42 10.92
N LYS A 51 -10.76 1.34 11.36
CA LYS A 51 -11.91 1.81 10.56
C LYS A 51 -11.78 3.27 10.08
N LYS A 52 -10.96 4.08 10.75
CA LYS A 52 -10.65 5.47 10.36
C LYS A 52 -9.52 5.60 9.32
N PHE A 53 -8.82 4.51 9.02
CA PHE A 53 -7.63 4.46 8.17
C PHE A 53 -8.03 4.14 6.73
N THR A 54 -8.87 5.01 6.18
CA THR A 54 -9.32 4.97 4.80
C THR A 54 -9.17 6.36 4.18
N LEU A 55 -8.88 6.40 2.89
CA LEU A 55 -8.79 7.64 2.13
C LEU A 55 -10.12 8.05 1.48
N ALA A 56 -11.22 7.35 1.81
CA ALA A 56 -12.55 7.72 1.37
C ALA A 56 -12.93 9.15 1.81
N GLY A 57 -13.39 9.97 0.86
CA GLY A 57 -13.80 11.36 1.10
C GLY A 57 -12.65 12.35 1.29
N VAL A 58 -11.40 11.90 1.10
CA VAL A 58 -10.21 12.76 1.12
C VAL A 58 -9.26 12.51 -0.07
N ALA A 59 -9.22 11.31 -0.65
CA ALA A 59 -8.36 10.99 -1.80
C ALA A 59 -8.64 11.89 -3.01
N GLU A 60 -9.91 12.24 -3.24
CA GLU A 60 -10.34 13.10 -4.33
C GLU A 60 -9.86 14.55 -4.18
N ARG A 61 -9.39 14.92 -3.00
CA ARG A 61 -8.83 16.26 -2.71
C ARG A 61 -7.35 16.35 -3.05
N ILE A 62 -6.69 15.23 -3.36
CA ILE A 62 -5.29 15.21 -3.79
C ILE A 62 -5.24 15.76 -5.22
N THR A 63 -4.69 16.96 -5.39
CA THR A 63 -4.63 17.65 -6.69
C THR A 63 -3.22 17.80 -7.25
N CYS A 64 -2.18 17.55 -6.44
CA CYS A 64 -0.80 17.55 -6.91
C CYS A 64 -0.50 16.33 -7.79
N PRO A 65 0.53 16.38 -8.65
CA PRO A 65 0.98 15.20 -9.38
C PRO A 65 1.17 13.99 -8.48
N MET A 66 0.59 12.84 -8.85
CA MET A 66 0.57 11.66 -8.00
C MET A 66 1.07 10.41 -8.74
N LEU A 67 2.24 9.93 -8.33
CA LEU A 67 2.71 8.60 -8.67
C LEU A 67 2.20 7.57 -7.64
N VAL A 68 1.45 6.57 -8.11
CA VAL A 68 1.14 5.33 -7.40
C VAL A 68 1.93 4.22 -8.06
N TYR A 69 2.67 3.43 -7.29
CA TYR A 69 3.41 2.31 -7.87
C TYR A 69 3.50 1.10 -6.95
N TRP A 70 3.53 -0.07 -7.57
CA TRP A 70 3.32 -1.36 -6.95
C TRP A 70 4.10 -2.45 -7.70
N GLY A 71 4.64 -3.42 -6.98
CA GLY A 71 5.31 -4.58 -7.58
C GLY A 71 4.33 -5.74 -7.73
N GLU A 72 4.40 -6.48 -8.85
CA GLU A 72 3.40 -7.50 -9.17
C GLU A 72 3.35 -8.70 -8.21
N GLU A 73 4.43 -8.91 -7.46
CA GLU A 73 4.59 -9.97 -6.46
C GLU A 73 4.50 -9.42 -5.02
N ASP A 74 4.01 -8.19 -4.82
CA ASP A 74 3.81 -7.61 -3.49
C ASP A 74 2.71 -8.38 -2.72
N LYS A 75 3.13 -9.12 -1.70
CA LYS A 75 2.25 -9.91 -0.80
C LYS A 75 1.73 -9.11 0.40
N LEU A 76 2.23 -7.90 0.62
CA LEU A 76 1.83 -7.04 1.74
C LEU A 76 0.73 -6.06 1.34
N THR A 77 0.75 -5.52 0.13
CA THR A 77 -0.31 -4.64 -0.38
C THR A 77 -1.01 -5.30 -1.57
N PRO A 78 -2.33 -5.55 -1.50
CA PRO A 78 -3.02 -6.21 -2.60
C PRO A 78 -3.12 -5.29 -3.82
N ARG A 79 -3.05 -5.88 -5.02
CA ARG A 79 -3.16 -5.18 -6.30
C ARG A 79 -4.35 -4.21 -6.35
N GLU A 80 -5.50 -4.64 -5.84
CA GLU A 80 -6.72 -3.84 -5.83
C GLU A 80 -6.57 -2.54 -5.03
N ALA A 81 -5.76 -2.52 -3.97
CA ALA A 81 -5.54 -1.32 -3.18
C ALA A 81 -4.81 -0.22 -3.99
N ALA A 82 -3.85 -0.62 -4.83
CA ALA A 82 -3.15 0.30 -5.74
C ALA A 82 -4.11 0.90 -6.78
N HIS A 83 -4.95 0.08 -7.40
CA HIS A 83 -5.96 0.52 -8.38
C HIS A 83 -7.04 1.39 -7.76
N GLN A 84 -7.50 1.06 -6.54
CA GLN A 84 -8.47 1.87 -5.80
C GLN A 84 -7.90 3.24 -5.48
N LEU A 85 -6.67 3.31 -4.95
CA LEU A 85 -6.02 4.58 -4.66
C LEU A 85 -5.85 5.42 -5.93
N TYR A 86 -5.31 4.83 -6.99
CA TYR A 86 -5.14 5.51 -8.27
C TYR A 86 -6.46 6.05 -8.82
N SER A 87 -7.53 5.27 -8.74
CA SER A 87 -8.86 5.69 -9.21
C SER A 87 -9.43 6.84 -8.37
N ALA A 88 -9.29 6.77 -7.04
CA ALA A 88 -9.85 7.74 -6.12
C ALA A 88 -9.10 9.07 -6.06
N VAL A 89 -7.80 9.10 -6.37
CA VAL A 89 -7.00 10.33 -6.39
C VAL A 89 -7.59 11.34 -7.38
N GLY A 90 -7.85 12.56 -6.90
CA GLY A 90 -8.45 13.63 -7.70
C GLY A 90 -7.51 14.30 -8.72
N SER A 91 -6.22 14.01 -8.63
CA SER A 91 -5.21 14.62 -9.50
C SER A 91 -5.44 14.22 -10.95
N ARG A 92 -5.32 15.22 -11.83
CA ARG A 92 -5.36 15.02 -13.29
C ARG A 92 -4.02 14.50 -13.83
N ASP A 93 -2.93 14.83 -13.14
CA ASP A 93 -1.60 14.28 -13.42
C ASP A 93 -1.32 13.15 -12.44
N LYS A 94 -1.79 11.96 -12.78
CA LYS A 94 -1.54 10.76 -11.98
C LYS A 94 -1.01 9.64 -12.83
N THR A 95 -0.12 8.84 -12.26
CA THR A 95 0.51 7.70 -12.92
C THR A 95 0.37 6.47 -12.03
N LEU A 96 0.01 5.34 -12.63
CA LEU A 96 0.08 4.03 -12.00
C LEU A 96 1.18 3.21 -12.67
N LYS A 97 2.27 2.91 -11.95
CA LYS A 97 3.35 2.03 -12.42
C LYS A 97 3.26 0.69 -11.71
N ILE A 98 3.12 -0.39 -12.47
CA ILE A 98 3.26 -1.75 -11.98
C ILE A 98 4.63 -2.27 -12.44
N PHE A 99 5.46 -2.74 -11.50
CA PHE A 99 6.73 -3.39 -11.79
C PHE A 99 6.48 -4.88 -12.00
N ALA A 100 6.73 -5.35 -13.21
CA ALA A 100 6.67 -6.76 -13.52
C ALA A 100 7.92 -7.49 -13.03
N THR A 101 7.80 -8.79 -12.76
CA THR A 101 8.89 -9.67 -12.30
C THR A 101 10.10 -9.60 -13.22
N GLY A 102 9.86 -9.53 -14.54
CA GLY A 102 10.93 -9.41 -15.53
C GLY A 102 11.68 -8.07 -15.53
N GLU A 103 11.11 -7.02 -14.94
CA GLU A 103 11.75 -5.70 -14.79
C GLU A 103 12.63 -5.62 -13.53
N GLY A 104 12.42 -6.53 -12.56
CA GLY A 104 12.91 -6.40 -11.20
C GLY A 104 12.15 -5.33 -10.40
N GLY A 105 12.18 -5.44 -9.07
CA GLY A 105 11.40 -4.57 -8.20
C GLY A 105 9.95 -5.04 -8.04
N ALA A 106 9.67 -6.32 -8.25
CA ALA A 106 8.30 -6.82 -8.21
C ALA A 106 7.79 -7.07 -6.78
N GLU A 107 8.65 -7.07 -5.76
CA GLU A 107 8.22 -7.31 -4.38
C GLU A 107 7.77 -6.05 -3.65
N HIS A 108 7.30 -6.22 -2.41
CA HIS A 108 6.87 -5.13 -1.57
C HIS A 108 7.94 -4.04 -1.45
N CYS A 109 7.54 -2.84 -1.81
CA CYS A 109 8.44 -1.72 -1.90
C CYS A 109 9.70 -1.96 -2.75
N GLN A 110 9.58 -2.71 -3.86
CA GLN A 110 10.68 -3.08 -4.75
C GLN A 110 11.88 -3.66 -3.96
N VAL A 111 11.66 -4.38 -2.85
CA VAL A 111 12.75 -4.80 -1.95
C VAL A 111 13.76 -5.72 -2.64
N ASP A 112 13.30 -6.48 -3.63
CA ASP A 112 14.10 -7.35 -4.50
C ASP A 112 15.04 -6.56 -5.42
N ASN A 113 14.67 -5.34 -5.82
CA ASN A 113 15.55 -4.43 -6.56
C ASN A 113 15.15 -2.96 -6.35
N ARG A 114 15.53 -2.38 -5.20
CA ARG A 114 15.08 -1.04 -4.80
C ARG A 114 15.54 0.05 -5.77
N GLN A 115 16.70 -0.14 -6.40
CA GLN A 115 17.29 0.84 -7.29
C GLN A 115 16.37 1.12 -8.49
N VAL A 116 15.80 0.08 -9.11
CA VAL A 116 14.83 0.24 -10.22
C VAL A 116 13.63 1.08 -9.80
N GLY A 117 13.13 0.89 -8.57
CA GLY A 117 12.07 1.71 -8.01
C GLY A 117 12.46 3.16 -7.77
N THR A 118 13.63 3.41 -7.18
CA THR A 118 14.11 4.76 -6.87
C THR A 118 14.51 5.56 -8.11
N ASP A 119 15.09 4.89 -9.11
CA ASP A 119 15.47 5.52 -10.37
C ASP A 119 14.21 5.96 -11.14
N TYR A 120 13.19 5.10 -11.21
CA TYR A 120 11.89 5.45 -11.81
C TYR A 120 11.23 6.65 -11.12
N ILE A 121 11.27 6.70 -9.79
CA ILE A 121 10.79 7.84 -9.00
C ILE A 121 11.53 9.13 -9.40
N ALA A 122 12.87 9.06 -9.46
CA ALA A 122 13.70 10.22 -9.74
C ALA A 122 13.40 10.77 -11.15
N ASP A 123 13.32 9.90 -12.15
CA ASP A 123 12.97 10.26 -13.52
C ASP A 123 11.54 10.84 -13.60
N TRP A 124 10.57 10.22 -12.91
CA TRP A 124 9.19 10.68 -12.89
C TRP A 124 9.05 12.08 -12.27
N LEU A 125 9.81 12.35 -11.19
CA LEU A 125 9.89 13.66 -10.55
C LEU A 125 10.59 14.67 -11.46
N ALA A 126 11.73 14.33 -12.05
CA ALA A 126 12.50 15.21 -12.93
C ALA A 126 11.70 15.69 -14.14
N ALA A 127 10.81 14.85 -14.67
CA ALA A 127 9.89 15.22 -15.76
C ALA A 127 8.78 16.22 -15.35
N ARG A 128 8.66 16.55 -14.06
CA ARG A 128 7.60 17.38 -13.46
C ARG A 128 8.13 18.52 -12.58
N LEU A 129 9.45 18.69 -12.55
CA LEU A 129 10.12 19.84 -11.92
C LEU A 129 10.06 21.09 -12.82
#